data_AF-A0AAE9JI68-F1
#
_entry.id   AF-A0AAE9JI68-F1
#
_cell.length_a   1.000
_cell.length_b   1.000
_cell.length_c   1.000
_cell.angle_alpha   90.00
_cell.angle_beta   90.00
_cell.angle_gamma   90.00
#
_symmetry.space_group_name_H-M   'P 1'
#
loop_
_entity.id
_entity.type
_entity.pdbx_description
1 polymer ?
#
loop_
_entity_poly.entity_id
_entity_poly.type
_entity_poly.pdbx_seq_one_letter_code
_entity_poly.pdbx_strand_id
1 'polypeptide(L)'
;MTVNYSLDAATASAWAVIVVIFKWKGSLWKLIWRETLGWTILMAVLYSVYVYGLKGTEHEQYYKTLFDLTKDVPMDGTLMFLISYMIFNCLTRWLETFRCLGWPENVALMFKQHFHKEAFTRHEQKLINQTVARYLTVFYILLFRDVSSDVRDMFPTFDDMADSGILTPDEVHVLKSSRLDHHSPHYWIPIDWIVTLIRTRYEPTHFINKHGQRVRNRKMGIMTEMEYLKFINELNKLRGKLGDVLSYDWVPLPLALFQSLTIFCYGVLIVNCFQMQARIITSNTSGLSEMFVECMSTLPLSMIHLAYLRISQVIVNPFGSDDDDFETQYLIDRHIHVLNEILCPEETKKRR
;
A
#
# COMPACT_ATOMS: atom_id res chain seq x y z
N MET A 1 3.58 -10.52 -4.81
CA MET A 1 2.31 -10.60 -5.56
C MET A 1 1.13 -10.73 -4.61
N THR A 2 0.37 -9.63 -4.51
CA THR A 2 -0.94 -9.48 -3.87
C THR A 2 -1.84 -10.65 -4.15
N VAL A 3 -2.65 -11.07 -3.16
CA VAL A 3 -3.44 -12.29 -3.30
C VAL A 3 -4.72 -12.00 -4.08
N ASN A 4 -4.70 -12.25 -5.38
CA ASN A 4 -5.91 -12.17 -6.21
C ASN A 4 -6.74 -13.46 -6.08
N TYR A 5 -7.91 -13.36 -5.44
CA TYR A 5 -8.90 -14.44 -5.33
C TYR A 5 -10.23 -14.13 -6.04
N SER A 6 -10.28 -13.06 -6.85
CA SER A 6 -11.52 -12.60 -7.50
C SER A 6 -12.18 -13.66 -8.38
N LEU A 7 -11.38 -14.43 -9.14
CA LEU A 7 -11.85 -15.50 -10.00
C LEU A 7 -12.34 -16.72 -9.20
N ASP A 8 -11.69 -17.04 -8.09
CA ASP A 8 -12.11 -18.14 -7.22
C ASP A 8 -13.43 -17.82 -6.50
N ALA A 9 -13.66 -16.54 -6.19
CA ALA A 9 -14.90 -16.03 -5.62
C ALA A 9 -15.94 -15.58 -6.66
N ALA A 10 -15.70 -15.82 -7.95
CA ALA A 10 -16.59 -15.34 -9.02
C ALA A 10 -17.96 -16.03 -9.02
N THR A 11 -18.05 -17.23 -8.44
CA THR A 11 -19.31 -17.94 -8.26
C THR A 11 -19.62 -18.10 -6.77
N ALA A 12 -20.85 -17.79 -6.37
CA ALA A 12 -21.33 -17.95 -4.99
C ALA A 12 -21.63 -19.43 -4.66
N SER A 13 -20.70 -20.33 -4.99
CA SER A 13 -20.78 -21.74 -4.63
C SER A 13 -20.27 -21.95 -3.20
N ALA A 14 -20.90 -22.86 -2.45
CA ALA A 14 -20.43 -23.22 -1.11
C ALA A 14 -18.97 -23.72 -1.12
N TRP A 15 -18.57 -24.37 -2.21
CA TRP A 15 -17.20 -24.84 -2.41
C TRP A 15 -16.18 -23.71 -2.59
N ALA A 16 -16.53 -22.66 -3.35
CA ALA A 16 -15.67 -21.49 -3.52
C ALA A 16 -15.31 -20.85 -2.17
N VAL A 17 -16.28 -20.73 -1.26
CA VAL A 17 -16.06 -20.19 0.10
C VAL A 17 -15.06 -21.06 0.89
N ILE A 18 -15.22 -22.38 0.85
CA ILE A 18 -14.30 -23.31 1.53
C ILE A 18 -12.89 -23.18 0.98
N VAL A 19 -12.73 -23.13 -0.34
CA VAL A 19 -11.42 -22.98 -1.00
C VAL A 19 -10.73 -21.69 -0.55
N VAL A 20 -11.47 -20.57 -0.47
CA VAL A 20 -10.92 -19.28 -0.02
C VAL A 20 -10.49 -19.34 1.45
N ILE A 21 -11.29 -19.94 2.33
CA ILE A 21 -10.98 -20.07 3.76
C ILE A 21 -9.66 -20.82 3.99
N PHE A 22 -9.36 -21.87 3.21
CA PHE A 22 -8.17 -22.70 3.40
C PHE A 22 -6.92 -22.20 2.66
N LYS A 23 -6.96 -21.02 2.04
CA LYS A 23 -5.73 -20.40 1.52
C LYS A 23 -4.80 -20.00 2.66
N TRP A 24 -3.49 -20.08 2.44
CA TRP A 24 -2.48 -19.70 3.43
C TRP A 24 -1.90 -18.30 3.19
N LYS A 25 -1.58 -17.97 1.94
CA LYS A 25 -1.02 -16.66 1.58
C LYS A 25 -2.08 -15.58 1.71
N GLY A 26 -1.75 -14.46 2.35
CA GLY A 26 -2.68 -13.34 2.64
C GLY A 26 -3.88 -13.74 3.51
N SER A 27 -3.82 -14.90 4.16
CA SER A 27 -4.98 -15.44 4.85
C SER A 27 -5.01 -15.05 6.32
N LEU A 28 -6.23 -15.13 6.87
CA LEU A 28 -6.48 -14.94 8.28
C LEU A 28 -5.56 -15.81 9.15
N TRP A 29 -5.35 -17.07 8.75
CA TRP A 29 -4.54 -18.03 9.50
C TRP A 29 -3.09 -17.59 9.61
N LYS A 30 -2.50 -17.08 8.53
CA LYS A 30 -1.12 -16.58 8.53
C LYS A 30 -0.95 -15.35 9.44
N LEU A 31 -2.00 -14.53 9.58
CA LEU A 31 -1.98 -13.31 10.39
C LEU A 31 -2.08 -13.56 11.90
N ILE A 32 -2.82 -14.58 12.34
CA ILE A 32 -3.14 -14.76 13.77
C ILE A 32 -2.52 -15.99 14.43
N TRP A 33 -1.85 -16.88 13.67
CA TRP A 33 -1.43 -18.18 14.22
C TRP A 33 -0.45 -18.05 15.39
N ARG A 34 0.44 -17.03 15.39
CA ARG A 34 1.45 -16.85 16.44
C ARG A 34 0.80 -16.42 17.76
N GLU A 35 -0.13 -15.49 17.68
CA GLU A 35 -0.87 -14.94 18.80
C GLU A 35 -1.84 -15.99 19.34
N THR A 36 -2.50 -16.72 18.45
CA THR A 36 -3.40 -17.81 18.82
C THR A 36 -2.61 -18.93 19.51
N LEU A 37 -1.44 -19.29 18.99
CA LEU A 37 -0.54 -20.25 19.64
C LEU A 37 -0.10 -19.75 21.02
N GLY A 38 0.36 -18.50 21.14
CA GLY A 38 0.73 -17.90 22.42
C GLY A 38 -0.42 -17.90 23.44
N TRP A 39 -1.63 -17.57 22.99
CA TRP A 39 -2.84 -17.61 23.81
C TRP A 39 -3.19 -19.03 24.27
N THR A 40 -3.12 -20.02 23.37
CA THR A 40 -3.38 -21.44 23.73
C THR A 40 -2.35 -21.98 24.72
N ILE A 41 -1.08 -21.59 24.59
CA ILE A 41 -0.01 -21.95 25.54
C ILE A 41 -0.29 -21.31 26.89
N LEU A 42 -0.61 -20.02 26.93
CA LEU A 42 -0.95 -19.32 28.18
C LEU A 42 -2.12 -20.00 28.90
N MET A 43 -3.17 -20.37 28.17
CA MET A 43 -4.30 -21.11 28.70
C MET A 43 -3.90 -22.46 29.30
N ALA A 44 -3.10 -23.24 28.57
CA ALA A 44 -2.61 -24.53 29.06
C ALA A 44 -1.75 -24.39 30.32
N VAL A 45 -0.91 -23.35 30.40
CA VAL A 45 -0.10 -23.04 31.58
C VAL A 45 -0.99 -22.68 32.77
N LEU A 46 -1.92 -21.75 32.59
CA LEU A 46 -2.83 -21.32 33.67
C LEU A 46 -3.67 -22.51 34.18
N TYR A 47 -4.18 -23.35 33.27
CA TYR A 47 -4.89 -24.59 33.64
C TYR A 47 -4.00 -25.53 34.45
N SER A 48 -2.77 -25.75 34.02
CA SER A 48 -1.82 -26.63 34.71
C SER A 48 -1.48 -26.11 36.11
N VAL A 49 -1.27 -24.80 36.26
CA VAL A 49 -1.04 -24.14 37.56
C VAL A 49 -2.24 -24.38 38.50
N TYR A 50 -3.46 -24.25 37.99
CA TYR A 50 -4.65 -24.51 38.80
C TYR A 50 -4.77 -25.97 39.22
N VAL A 51 -4.76 -26.90 38.26
CA VAL A 51 -5.07 -28.31 38.51
C VAL A 51 -3.99 -29.02 39.31
N TYR A 52 -2.72 -28.78 39.00
CA TYR A 52 -1.61 -29.47 39.64
C TYR A 52 -1.01 -28.72 40.84
N GLY A 53 -1.15 -27.39 40.87
CA GLY A 53 -0.53 -26.55 41.89
C GLY A 53 -1.47 -26.05 42.99
N LEU A 54 -2.68 -25.62 42.61
CA LEU A 54 -3.57 -24.87 43.52
C LEU A 54 -4.77 -25.66 44.02
N LYS A 55 -5.30 -26.59 43.21
CA LYS A 55 -6.50 -27.36 43.54
C LYS A 55 -6.32 -28.15 44.84
N GLY A 56 -7.18 -27.93 45.83
CA GLY A 56 -7.13 -28.57 47.15
C GLY A 56 -6.18 -27.93 48.16
N THR A 57 -5.51 -26.82 47.81
CA THR A 57 -4.67 -26.04 48.74
C THR A 57 -5.43 -24.86 49.34
N GLU A 58 -4.90 -24.26 50.42
CA GLU A 58 -5.46 -23.02 50.99
C GLU A 58 -5.45 -21.86 49.98
N HIS A 59 -4.54 -21.90 48.99
CA HIS A 59 -4.42 -20.87 47.96
C HIS A 59 -5.50 -20.93 46.88
N GLU A 60 -6.32 -21.98 46.84
CA GLU A 60 -7.43 -22.12 45.89
C GLU A 60 -8.45 -20.99 46.04
N GLN A 61 -8.73 -20.55 47.27
CA GLN A 61 -9.71 -19.48 47.52
C GLN A 61 -9.27 -18.14 46.93
N TYR A 62 -8.00 -17.77 47.10
CA TYR A 62 -7.45 -16.53 46.52
C TYR A 62 -7.54 -16.53 44.99
N TYR A 63 -7.27 -17.69 44.38
CA TYR A 63 -7.39 -17.87 42.95
C TYR A 63 -8.85 -17.77 42.48
N LYS A 64 -9.80 -18.33 43.24
CA LYS A 64 -11.25 -18.18 42.99
C LYS A 64 -11.72 -16.73 43.04
N THR A 65 -11.26 -15.94 44.02
CA THR A 65 -11.62 -14.51 44.12
C THR A 65 -11.16 -13.70 42.91
N LEU A 66 -9.98 -14.02 42.34
CA LEU A 66 -9.50 -13.36 41.13
C LEU A 66 -10.49 -13.55 39.96
N PHE A 67 -11.14 -14.71 39.86
CA PHE A 67 -12.11 -14.99 38.80
C PHE A 67 -13.43 -14.28 39.00
N ASP A 68 -13.95 -14.27 40.22
CA ASP A 68 -15.20 -13.59 40.54
C ASP A 68 -15.10 -12.09 40.18
N LEU A 69 -13.92 -11.48 40.36
CA LEU A 69 -13.65 -10.11 39.92
C LEU A 69 -13.69 -9.90 38.40
N THR A 70 -13.37 -10.94 37.62
CA THR A 70 -13.32 -10.86 36.14
C THR A 70 -14.61 -11.30 35.45
N LYS A 71 -15.50 -12.01 36.14
CA LYS A 71 -16.68 -12.66 35.55
C LYS A 71 -17.72 -11.68 35.01
N ASP A 72 -17.88 -10.53 35.65
CA ASP A 72 -18.95 -9.57 35.33
C ASP A 72 -18.50 -8.47 34.37
N VAL A 73 -17.27 -8.54 33.85
CA VAL A 73 -16.71 -7.50 32.97
C VAL A 73 -17.29 -7.67 31.55
N PRO A 74 -18.24 -6.83 31.09
CA PRO A 74 -18.92 -7.02 29.82
C PRO A 74 -18.14 -6.30 28.72
N MET A 75 -17.24 -7.01 28.03
CA MET A 75 -16.28 -6.37 27.11
C MET A 75 -16.55 -6.60 25.62
N ASP A 76 -17.30 -7.64 25.25
CA ASP A 76 -17.35 -8.09 23.86
C ASP A 76 -18.06 -7.10 22.93
N GLY A 77 -19.19 -6.51 23.37
CA GLY A 77 -19.99 -5.60 22.52
C GLY A 77 -19.26 -4.30 22.18
N THR A 78 -18.65 -3.65 23.18
CA THR A 78 -17.90 -2.41 22.98
C THR A 78 -16.63 -2.65 22.17
N LEU A 79 -15.93 -3.77 22.40
CA LEU A 79 -14.73 -4.12 21.65
C LEU A 79 -15.04 -4.33 20.15
N MET A 80 -16.06 -5.11 19.83
CA MET A 80 -16.45 -5.34 18.43
C MET A 80 -16.82 -4.04 17.72
N PHE A 81 -17.55 -3.14 18.38
CA PHE A 81 -17.87 -1.83 17.81
C PHE A 81 -16.60 -1.01 17.52
N LEU A 82 -15.69 -0.89 18.50
CA LEU A 82 -14.46 -0.12 18.35
C LEU A 82 -13.55 -0.67 17.26
N ILE A 83 -13.37 -2.00 17.19
CA ILE A 83 -12.53 -2.61 16.15
C ILE A 83 -13.19 -2.45 14.78
N SER A 84 -14.51 -2.64 14.67
CA SER A 84 -15.24 -2.45 13.40
C SER A 84 -15.09 -1.02 12.87
N TYR A 85 -15.20 -0.02 13.77
CA TYR A 85 -14.98 1.37 13.41
C TYR A 85 -13.54 1.64 12.95
N MET A 86 -12.54 1.06 13.63
CA MET A 86 -11.14 1.17 13.21
C MET A 86 -10.91 0.58 11.82
N ILE A 87 -11.39 -0.64 11.58
CA ILE A 87 -11.24 -1.31 10.28
C ILE A 87 -11.89 -0.48 9.18
N PHE A 88 -13.08 0.07 9.43
CA PHE A 88 -13.73 0.94 8.46
C PHE A 88 -12.88 2.15 8.09
N ASN A 89 -12.25 2.81 9.07
CA ASN A 89 -11.35 3.95 8.80
C ASN A 89 -10.09 3.52 8.05
N CYS A 90 -9.47 2.39 8.43
CA CYS A 90 -8.29 1.85 7.76
C CYS A 90 -8.61 1.47 6.30
N LEU A 91 -9.71 0.75 6.06
CA LEU A 91 -10.18 0.38 4.72
C LEU A 91 -10.50 1.60 3.85
N THR A 92 -11.16 2.60 4.43
CA THR A 92 -11.48 3.84 3.71
C THR A 92 -10.19 4.52 3.25
N ARG A 93 -9.22 4.66 4.17
CA ARG A 93 -7.91 5.24 3.86
C ARG A 93 -7.16 4.42 2.80
N TRP A 94 -7.14 3.11 2.93
CA TRP A 94 -6.52 2.19 1.98
C TRP A 94 -7.13 2.37 0.58
N LEU A 95 -8.45 2.47 0.48
CA LEU A 95 -9.16 2.65 -0.78
C LEU A 95 -8.88 4.01 -1.42
N GLU A 96 -8.86 5.09 -0.63
CA GLU A 96 -8.49 6.41 -1.16
C GLU A 96 -7.02 6.45 -1.60
N THR A 97 -6.12 5.80 -0.85
CA THR A 97 -4.70 5.67 -1.23
C THR A 97 -4.58 4.89 -2.54
N PHE A 98 -5.34 3.80 -2.71
CA PHE A 98 -5.40 3.05 -3.97
C PHE A 98 -5.89 3.92 -5.14
N ARG A 99 -6.90 4.78 -4.92
CA ARG A 99 -7.43 5.69 -5.95
C ARG A 99 -6.44 6.80 -6.35
N CYS A 100 -5.48 7.12 -5.50
CA CYS A 100 -4.38 8.04 -5.80
C CYS A 100 -3.36 7.43 -6.78
N LEU A 101 -3.32 6.10 -6.93
CA LEU A 101 -2.46 5.43 -7.91
C LEU A 101 -2.89 5.80 -9.35
N GLY A 102 -2.27 6.85 -9.87
CA GLY A 102 -2.42 7.28 -11.25
C GLY A 102 -1.72 6.33 -12.22
N TRP A 103 -2.15 6.37 -13.47
CA TRP A 103 -1.61 5.58 -14.58
C TRP A 103 -0.94 6.54 -15.58
N PRO A 104 0.37 6.40 -15.89
CA PRO A 104 1.06 7.35 -16.77
C PRO A 104 0.66 7.21 -18.25
N GLU A 105 -0.06 6.15 -18.61
CA GLU A 105 -0.55 5.85 -19.95
C GLU A 105 -1.34 7.01 -20.56
N ASN A 106 -2.20 7.68 -19.78
CA ASN A 106 -2.99 8.82 -20.26
C ASN A 106 -2.09 9.96 -20.76
N VAL A 107 -1.04 10.28 -19.99
CA VAL A 107 -0.07 11.33 -20.35
C VAL A 107 0.73 10.91 -21.57
N ALA A 108 1.18 9.65 -21.63
CA ALA A 108 1.94 9.12 -22.75
C ALA A 108 1.13 9.08 -24.05
N LEU A 109 -0.12 8.63 -24.01
CA LEU A 109 -1.03 8.61 -25.15
C LEU A 109 -1.35 10.03 -25.63
N MET A 110 -1.64 10.95 -24.71
CA MET A 110 -1.91 12.35 -25.04
C MET A 110 -0.68 13.03 -25.66
N PHE A 111 0.52 12.78 -25.11
CA PHE A 111 1.76 13.24 -25.70
C PHE A 111 1.92 12.71 -27.13
N LYS A 112 1.80 11.40 -27.33
CA LYS A 112 1.93 10.75 -28.64
C LYS A 112 0.94 11.29 -29.67
N GLN A 113 -0.30 11.54 -29.26
CA GLN A 113 -1.36 12.04 -30.14
C GLN A 113 -1.09 13.47 -30.61
N HIS A 114 -0.62 14.34 -29.71
CA HIS A 114 -0.37 15.75 -30.00
C HIS A 114 1.05 16.04 -30.50
N PHE A 115 1.92 15.03 -30.54
CA PHE A 115 3.28 15.18 -30.99
C PHE A 115 3.36 15.37 -32.52
N HIS A 116 3.71 16.58 -32.94
CA HIS A 116 3.92 16.95 -34.33
C HIS A 116 5.20 16.34 -34.90
N LYS A 117 5.10 15.16 -35.49
CA LYS A 117 6.25 14.43 -36.06
C LYS A 117 6.99 15.21 -37.16
N GLU A 118 6.27 15.98 -37.97
CA GLU A 118 6.88 16.70 -39.10
C GLU A 118 7.83 17.83 -38.67
N ALA A 119 7.76 18.25 -37.40
CA ALA A 119 8.62 19.29 -36.84
C ALA A 119 10.06 18.83 -36.58
N PHE A 120 10.32 17.52 -36.51
CA PHE A 120 11.60 16.96 -36.04
C PHE A 120 12.10 15.82 -36.94
N THR A 121 13.41 15.60 -36.94
CA THR A 121 14.00 14.41 -37.57
C THR A 121 13.62 13.14 -36.82
N ARG A 122 13.59 11.97 -37.48
CA ARG A 122 13.25 10.68 -36.82
C ARG A 122 14.10 10.41 -35.56
N HIS A 123 15.38 10.77 -35.61
CA HIS A 123 16.30 10.61 -34.49
C HIS A 123 15.89 11.48 -33.29
N GLU A 124 15.59 12.76 -33.53
CA GLU A 124 15.12 13.68 -32.49
C GLU A 124 13.77 13.24 -31.90
N GLN A 125 12.84 12.78 -32.74
CA GLN A 125 11.55 12.26 -32.27
C GLN A 125 11.75 11.09 -31.31
N LYS A 126 12.61 10.13 -31.68
CA LYS A 126 12.93 8.98 -30.85
C LYS A 126 13.53 9.41 -29.51
N LEU A 127 14.50 10.34 -29.54
CA LEU A 127 15.15 10.84 -28.32
C LEU A 127 14.16 11.54 -27.39
N ILE A 128 13.28 12.40 -27.92
CA ILE A 128 12.26 13.08 -27.12
C ILE A 128 11.31 12.06 -26.49
N ASN A 129 10.80 11.11 -27.27
CA ASN A 129 9.88 10.09 -26.78
C ASN A 129 10.50 9.21 -25.68
N GLN A 130 11.76 8.78 -25.86
CA GLN A 130 12.50 8.03 -24.85
C GLN A 130 12.73 8.84 -23.58
N THR A 131 13.04 10.12 -23.72
CA THR A 131 13.26 11.01 -22.58
C THR A 131 11.97 11.23 -21.79
N VAL A 132 10.84 11.47 -22.46
CA VAL A 132 9.53 11.62 -21.80
C VAL A 132 9.11 10.33 -21.10
N ALA A 133 9.23 9.18 -21.77
CA ALA A 133 8.92 7.87 -21.17
C ALA A 133 9.74 7.65 -19.88
N ARG A 134 11.05 7.88 -19.96
CA ARG A 134 11.98 7.71 -18.84
C ARG A 134 11.70 8.68 -17.71
N TYR A 135 11.44 9.96 -17.98
CA TYR A 135 11.08 10.93 -16.92
C TYR A 135 9.76 10.58 -16.22
N LEU A 136 8.77 10.06 -16.96
CA LEU A 136 7.56 9.51 -16.34
C LEU A 136 7.89 8.32 -15.44
N THR A 137 8.76 7.41 -15.86
CA THR A 137 9.22 6.31 -14.99
C THR A 137 9.95 6.81 -13.75
N VAL A 138 10.90 7.74 -13.90
CA VAL A 138 11.68 8.31 -12.78
C VAL A 138 10.73 8.99 -11.78
N PHE A 139 9.69 9.68 -12.26
CA PHE A 139 8.66 10.26 -11.39
C PHE A 139 8.02 9.21 -10.46
N TYR A 140 7.66 8.03 -10.99
CA TYR A 140 7.12 6.93 -10.18
C TYR A 140 8.13 6.34 -9.22
N ILE A 141 9.37 6.10 -9.69
CA ILE A 141 10.42 5.50 -8.86
C ILE A 141 10.73 6.41 -7.68
N LEU A 142 10.94 7.71 -7.91
CA LEU A 142 11.23 8.65 -6.85
C LEU A 142 10.09 8.75 -5.84
N LEU A 143 8.83 8.71 -6.29
CA LEU A 143 7.69 8.74 -5.38
C LEU A 143 7.57 7.45 -4.55
N PHE A 144 7.65 6.29 -5.19
CA PHE A 144 7.54 5.02 -4.48
C PHE A 144 8.74 4.72 -3.60
N ARG A 145 9.94 5.21 -3.93
CA ARG A 145 11.11 5.15 -3.05
C ARG A 145 10.89 5.90 -1.73
N ASP A 146 10.04 6.93 -1.72
CA ASP A 146 9.74 7.70 -0.52
C ASP A 146 8.72 6.98 0.39
N VAL A 147 7.82 6.17 -0.16
CA VAL A 147 6.72 5.50 0.60
C VAL A 147 6.85 3.99 0.78
N SER A 148 7.58 3.30 -0.10
CA SER A 148 7.69 1.84 -0.11
C SER A 148 9.13 1.40 0.21
N SER A 149 9.26 0.52 1.21
CA SER A 149 10.55 -0.07 1.59
C SER A 149 11.17 -0.86 0.44
N ASP A 150 10.37 -1.65 -0.27
CA ASP A 150 10.85 -2.53 -1.33
C ASP A 150 11.49 -1.74 -2.49
N VAL A 151 10.89 -0.61 -2.86
CA VAL A 151 11.45 0.29 -3.90
C VAL A 151 12.67 1.05 -3.38
N ARG A 152 12.69 1.40 -2.08
CA ARG A 152 13.85 2.02 -1.45
C ARG A 152 15.05 1.08 -1.41
N ASP A 153 14.83 -0.19 -1.16
CA ASP A 153 15.88 -1.21 -1.15
C ASP A 153 16.41 -1.49 -2.57
N MET A 154 15.54 -1.40 -3.59
CA MET A 154 15.94 -1.51 -5.00
C MET A 154 16.74 -0.30 -5.49
N PHE A 155 16.39 0.91 -5.06
CA PHE A 155 17.09 2.15 -5.42
C PHE A 155 17.47 2.98 -4.18
N PRO A 156 18.47 2.56 -3.39
CA PRO A 156 18.84 3.24 -2.15
C PRO A 156 19.34 4.66 -2.39
N THR A 157 20.13 4.90 -3.44
CA THR A 157 20.68 6.21 -3.79
C THR A 157 20.35 6.61 -5.22
N PHE A 158 20.52 7.90 -5.53
CA PHE A 158 20.39 8.38 -6.92
C PHE A 158 21.49 7.84 -7.84
N ASP A 159 22.64 7.43 -7.29
CA ASP A 159 23.71 6.81 -8.08
C ASP A 159 23.32 5.40 -8.53
N ASP A 160 22.65 4.62 -7.67
CA ASP A 160 22.12 3.30 -8.04
C ASP A 160 21.08 3.38 -9.19
N MET A 161 20.35 4.50 -9.27
CA MET A 161 19.44 4.80 -10.39
C MET A 161 20.20 5.11 -11.70
N ALA A 162 21.42 5.64 -11.63
CA ALA A 162 22.27 5.81 -12.80
C ALA A 162 22.95 4.50 -13.20
N ASP A 163 23.41 3.70 -12.24
CA ASP A 163 24.03 2.40 -12.49
C ASP A 163 23.05 1.40 -13.14
N SER A 164 21.77 1.48 -12.77
CA SER A 164 20.68 0.73 -13.43
C SER A 164 20.26 1.30 -14.79
N GLY A 165 20.83 2.43 -15.23
CA GLY A 165 20.56 3.05 -16.52
C GLY A 165 19.23 3.81 -16.62
N ILE A 166 18.56 4.05 -15.49
CA ILE A 166 17.29 4.81 -15.44
C ILE A 166 17.56 6.32 -15.52
N LEU A 167 18.63 6.79 -14.89
CA LEU A 167 19.09 8.17 -14.96
C LEU A 167 20.44 8.28 -15.65
N THR A 168 20.69 9.42 -16.28
CA THR A 168 22.04 9.76 -16.75
C THR A 168 22.85 10.39 -15.62
N PRO A 169 24.20 10.31 -15.66
CA PRO A 169 25.06 10.94 -14.66
C PRO A 169 24.81 12.45 -14.50
N ASP A 170 24.54 13.15 -15.62
CA ASP A 170 24.25 14.57 -15.61
C ASP A 170 22.93 14.88 -14.89
N GLU A 171 21.91 14.05 -15.07
CA GLU A 171 20.62 14.21 -14.37
C GLU A 171 20.73 13.91 -12.88
N VAL A 172 21.55 12.93 -12.50
CA VAL A 172 21.86 12.69 -11.08
C VAL A 172 22.58 13.88 -10.47
N HIS A 173 23.51 14.50 -11.21
CA HIS A 173 24.15 15.73 -10.77
C HIS A 173 23.13 16.86 -10.59
N VAL A 174 22.18 17.03 -11.52
CA VAL A 174 21.10 18.02 -11.39
C VAL A 174 20.21 17.73 -10.18
N LEU A 175 19.82 16.47 -9.94
CA LEU A 175 19.03 16.08 -8.76
C LEU A 175 19.77 16.40 -7.46
N LYS A 176 21.06 16.05 -7.38
CA LYS A 176 21.92 16.31 -6.21
C LYS A 176 22.21 17.80 -6.01
N SER A 177 22.17 18.60 -7.08
CA SER A 177 22.36 20.06 -7.00
C SER A 177 21.14 20.81 -6.46
N SER A 178 20.03 20.11 -6.23
CA SER A 178 18.85 20.66 -5.55
C SER A 178 19.23 21.25 -4.19
N ARG A 179 18.61 22.37 -3.84
CA ARG A 179 18.78 23.00 -2.50
C ARG A 179 17.99 22.28 -1.41
N LEU A 180 17.17 21.30 -1.78
CA LEU A 180 16.41 20.49 -0.84
C LEU A 180 17.34 19.53 -0.12
N ASP A 181 16.99 19.19 1.12
CA ASP A 181 17.70 18.16 1.86
C ASP A 181 17.59 16.81 1.14
N HIS A 182 18.60 15.96 1.28
CA HIS A 182 18.66 14.66 0.60
C HIS A 182 17.46 13.77 0.93
N HIS A 183 16.88 13.92 2.13
CA HIS A 183 15.70 13.18 2.58
C HIS A 183 14.37 13.80 2.15
N SER A 184 14.38 14.98 1.52
CA SER A 184 13.15 15.60 1.04
C SER A 184 12.67 14.93 -0.25
N PRO A 185 11.35 14.86 -0.52
CA PRO A 185 10.84 14.26 -1.74
C PRO A 185 11.24 15.03 -3.01
N HIS A 186 11.95 14.36 -3.91
CA HIS A 186 12.41 14.92 -5.20
C HIS A 186 11.53 14.50 -6.40
N TYR A 187 10.43 13.78 -6.14
CA TYR A 187 9.56 13.20 -7.16
C TYR A 187 9.02 14.19 -8.20
N TRP A 188 8.84 15.47 -7.86
CA TRP A 188 8.29 16.48 -8.77
C TRP A 188 9.27 16.94 -9.86
N ILE A 189 10.58 16.71 -9.69
CA ILE A 189 11.62 17.22 -10.60
C ILE A 189 11.52 16.64 -12.02
N PRO A 190 11.35 15.31 -12.22
CA PRO A 190 11.15 14.75 -13.55
C PRO A 190 9.94 15.34 -14.29
N ILE A 191 8.88 15.73 -13.57
CA ILE A 191 7.71 16.39 -14.18
C ILE A 191 8.11 17.77 -14.71
N ASP A 192 8.86 18.56 -13.94
CA ASP A 192 9.40 19.84 -14.40
C ASP A 192 10.35 19.68 -15.60
N TRP A 193 11.15 18.61 -15.62
CA TRP A 193 12.00 18.30 -16.77
C TRP A 193 11.20 17.98 -18.04
N ILE A 194 10.06 17.27 -17.93
CA ILE A 194 9.15 17.06 -19.07
C ILE A 194 8.61 18.40 -19.57
N VAL A 195 8.14 19.26 -18.65
CA VAL A 195 7.61 20.59 -19.01
C VAL A 195 8.68 21.44 -19.69
N THR A 196 9.90 21.46 -19.13
CA THR A 196 11.04 22.20 -19.68
C THR A 196 11.44 21.67 -21.05
N LEU A 197 11.54 20.35 -21.22
CA LEU A 197 11.84 19.70 -22.50
C LEU A 197 10.85 20.15 -23.58
N ILE A 198 9.55 20.08 -23.30
CA ILE A 198 8.51 20.45 -24.26
C ILE A 198 8.54 21.96 -24.52
N ARG A 199 8.69 22.78 -23.48
CA ARG A 199 8.77 24.24 -23.59
C ARG A 199 9.92 24.68 -24.49
N THR A 200 11.11 24.07 -24.38
CA THR A 200 12.25 24.42 -25.24
C THR A 200 12.04 24.07 -26.71
N ARG A 201 11.07 23.20 -27.02
CA ARG A 201 10.72 22.74 -28.36
C ARG A 201 9.37 23.27 -28.84
N TYR A 202 8.75 24.13 -28.04
CA TYR A 202 7.48 24.77 -28.34
C TYR A 202 7.73 26.02 -29.18
N GLU A 203 7.01 26.13 -30.30
CA GLU A 203 7.03 27.29 -31.19
C GLU A 203 5.58 27.76 -31.36
N PRO A 204 5.25 29.02 -31.00
CA PRO A 204 3.89 29.50 -31.11
C PRO A 204 3.48 29.56 -32.58
N THR A 205 2.25 29.12 -32.87
CA THR A 205 1.72 29.10 -34.25
C THR A 205 1.68 30.49 -34.88
N HIS A 206 1.50 31.52 -34.06
CA HIS A 206 1.53 32.91 -34.45
C HIS A 206 2.39 33.69 -33.47
N PHE A 207 3.19 34.62 -33.97
CA PHE A 207 3.92 35.56 -33.15
C PHE A 207 3.64 36.98 -33.62
N ILE A 208 3.83 37.94 -32.73
CA ILE A 208 3.68 39.36 -33.03
C ILE A 208 5.02 39.86 -33.54
N ASN A 209 5.06 40.31 -34.79
CA ASN A 209 6.25 40.95 -35.34
C ASN A 209 6.54 42.28 -34.62
N LYS A 210 7.75 42.80 -34.78
CA LYS A 210 8.16 44.12 -34.27
C LYS A 210 7.22 45.28 -34.70
N HIS A 211 6.42 45.08 -35.74
CA HIS A 211 5.43 46.01 -36.26
C HIS A 211 4.00 45.77 -35.74
N GLY A 212 3.80 44.93 -34.72
CA GLY A 212 2.48 44.67 -34.12
C GLY A 212 1.57 43.73 -34.93
N GLN A 213 2.05 43.18 -36.04
CA GLN A 213 1.27 42.30 -36.91
C GLN A 213 1.38 40.84 -36.48
N ARG A 214 0.25 40.12 -36.50
CA ARG A 214 0.18 38.68 -36.22
C ARG A 214 0.65 37.90 -37.44
N VAL A 215 1.83 37.29 -37.35
CA VAL A 215 2.42 36.48 -38.43
C VAL A 215 2.44 35.02 -38.02
N ARG A 216 2.07 34.14 -38.96
CA ARG A 216 2.13 32.69 -38.76
C ARG A 216 3.59 32.24 -38.77
N ASN A 217 3.99 31.50 -37.73
CA ASN A 217 5.33 30.93 -37.66
C ASN A 217 5.48 29.84 -38.73
N ARG A 218 6.61 29.86 -39.45
CA ARG A 218 6.92 28.89 -40.50
C ARG A 218 7.47 27.59 -39.92
N LYS A 219 8.09 27.64 -38.74
CA LYS A 219 8.52 26.45 -38.01
C LYS A 219 7.34 25.88 -37.26
N MET A 220 7.10 24.59 -37.45
CA MET A 220 6.10 23.87 -36.66
C MET A 220 6.72 23.48 -35.33
N GLY A 221 6.09 23.84 -34.23
CA GLY A 221 6.50 23.42 -32.89
C GLY A 221 6.05 22.00 -32.58
N ILE A 222 6.49 21.49 -31.43
CA ILE A 222 6.16 20.15 -30.94
C ILE A 222 4.66 19.86 -30.79
N MET A 223 3.87 20.88 -30.44
CA MET A 223 2.41 20.80 -30.27
C MET A 223 1.82 22.20 -30.47
N THR A 224 0.53 22.29 -30.78
CA THR A 224 -0.19 23.59 -30.78
C THR A 224 -0.44 24.09 -29.36
N GLU A 225 -0.80 25.37 -29.21
CA GLU A 225 -1.07 26.00 -27.91
C GLU A 225 -2.16 25.28 -27.10
N MET A 226 -3.28 24.92 -27.76
CA MET A 226 -4.38 24.23 -27.12
C MET A 226 -4.01 22.80 -26.69
N GLU A 227 -3.20 22.12 -27.50
CA GLU A 227 -2.72 20.77 -27.20
C GLU A 227 -1.70 20.76 -26.07
N TYR A 228 -0.80 21.74 -26.07
CA TYR A 228 0.14 21.96 -24.99
C TYR A 228 -0.58 22.19 -23.67
N LEU A 229 -1.59 23.06 -23.65
CA LEU A 229 -2.39 23.32 -22.43
C LEU A 229 -3.12 22.05 -21.95
N LYS A 230 -3.70 21.27 -22.87
CA LYS A 230 -4.33 19.97 -22.53
C LYS A 230 -3.32 18.99 -21.94
N PHE A 231 -2.15 18.87 -22.56
CA PHE A 231 -1.08 18.00 -22.11
C PHE A 231 -0.58 18.37 -20.71
N ILE A 232 -0.29 19.66 -20.47
CA ILE A 232 0.16 20.15 -19.16
C ILE A 232 -0.92 19.92 -18.09
N ASN A 233 -2.19 20.12 -18.42
CA ASN A 233 -3.28 19.83 -17.48
C ASN A 233 -3.34 18.35 -17.10
N GLU A 234 -3.15 17.43 -18.06
CA GLU A 234 -3.14 16.00 -17.78
C GLU A 234 -1.91 15.58 -16.96
N LEU A 235 -0.75 16.17 -17.26
CA LEU A 235 0.48 15.97 -16.48
C LEU A 235 0.33 16.45 -15.03
N ASN A 236 -0.30 17.61 -14.82
CA ASN A 236 -0.58 18.15 -13.49
C ASN A 236 -1.58 17.29 -12.71
N LYS A 237 -2.60 16.73 -13.38
CA LYS A 237 -3.52 15.77 -12.74
C LYS A 237 -2.79 14.52 -12.29
N LEU A 238 -1.89 13.98 -13.12
CA LEU A 238 -1.07 12.82 -12.75
C LEU A 238 -0.19 13.14 -11.54
N ARG A 239 0.55 14.26 -11.60
CA ARG A 239 1.41 14.70 -10.50
C ARG A 239 0.64 14.93 -9.20
N GLY A 240 -0.53 15.56 -9.29
CA GLY A 240 -1.40 15.82 -8.14
C GLY A 240 -1.89 14.53 -7.50
N LYS A 241 -2.56 13.67 -8.28
CA LYS A 241 -3.11 12.39 -7.78
C LYS A 241 -2.06 11.50 -7.14
N LEU A 242 -0.93 11.29 -7.83
CA LEU A 242 0.11 10.43 -7.28
C LEU A 242 0.81 11.13 -6.10
N GLY A 243 0.99 12.46 -6.15
CA GLY A 243 1.52 13.25 -5.04
C GLY A 243 0.68 13.15 -3.76
N ASP A 244 -0.63 12.96 -3.87
CA ASP A 244 -1.51 12.77 -2.71
C ASP A 244 -1.15 11.49 -1.91
N VAL A 245 -0.52 10.49 -2.54
CA VAL A 245 0.02 9.30 -1.84
C VAL A 245 1.00 9.71 -0.74
N LEU A 246 1.85 10.72 -0.98
CA LEU A 246 2.79 11.23 0.03
C LEU A 246 2.09 11.92 1.19
N SER A 247 0.91 12.53 0.95
CA SER A 247 0.07 13.09 2.02
C SER A 247 -0.49 11.97 2.92
N TYR A 248 -0.85 10.84 2.32
CA TYR A 248 -1.25 9.63 3.06
C TYR A 248 -0.07 8.91 3.73
N ASP A 249 1.16 9.12 3.31
CA ASP A 249 2.32 8.63 4.08
C ASP A 249 2.62 9.58 5.27
N TRP A 250 2.63 10.88 5.00
CA TRP A 250 3.00 11.91 5.99
C TRP A 250 2.04 12.01 7.17
N VAL A 251 0.73 11.89 6.93
CA VAL A 251 -0.29 12.06 7.98
C VAL A 251 -1.02 10.74 8.23
N PRO A 252 -0.43 9.79 8.98
CA PRO A 252 -1.07 8.51 9.30
C PRO A 252 -2.28 8.69 10.24
N LEU A 253 -3.04 7.61 10.41
CA LEU A 253 -4.08 7.57 11.46
C LEU A 253 -3.44 7.81 12.84
N PRO A 254 -4.12 8.52 13.76
CA PRO A 254 -3.54 8.89 15.05
C PRO A 254 -3.04 7.68 15.83
N LEU A 255 -1.77 7.72 16.28
CA LEU A 255 -1.14 6.62 17.00
C LEU A 255 -1.92 6.20 18.25
N ALA A 256 -2.46 7.17 18.99
CA ALA A 256 -3.25 6.91 20.19
C ALA A 256 -4.49 6.03 19.90
N LEU A 257 -5.08 6.15 18.70
CA LEU A 257 -6.21 5.32 18.26
C LEU A 257 -5.78 3.85 18.13
N PHE A 258 -4.62 3.59 17.52
CA PHE A 258 -4.08 2.22 17.44
C PHE A 258 -3.67 1.68 18.80
N GLN A 259 -3.01 2.48 19.63
CA GLN A 259 -2.56 2.07 20.96
C GLN A 259 -3.74 1.70 21.84
N SER A 260 -4.75 2.56 21.92
CA SER A 260 -5.96 2.31 22.72
C SER A 260 -6.68 1.03 22.29
N LEU A 261 -6.89 0.84 20.98
CA LEU A 261 -7.54 -0.36 20.46
C LEU A 261 -6.74 -1.63 20.76
N THR A 262 -5.41 -1.56 20.57
CA THR A 262 -4.50 -2.68 20.80
C THR A 262 -4.48 -3.07 22.28
N ILE A 263 -4.34 -2.09 23.17
CA ILE A 263 -4.38 -2.31 24.63
C ILE A 263 -5.72 -2.90 25.03
N PHE A 264 -6.83 -2.37 24.51
CA PHE A 264 -8.16 -2.86 24.83
C PHE A 264 -8.38 -4.30 24.35
N CYS A 265 -8.00 -4.62 23.11
CA CYS A 265 -8.12 -5.97 22.56
C CYS A 265 -7.28 -6.99 23.34
N TYR A 266 -6.00 -6.70 23.59
CA TYR A 266 -5.15 -7.60 24.39
C TYR A 266 -5.61 -7.70 25.84
N GLY A 267 -6.09 -6.60 26.44
CA GLY A 267 -6.68 -6.61 27.77
C GLY A 267 -7.87 -7.56 27.87
N VAL A 268 -8.78 -7.51 26.89
CA VAL A 268 -9.93 -8.42 26.81
C VAL A 268 -9.48 -9.87 26.61
N LEU A 269 -8.48 -10.13 25.75
CA LEU A 269 -7.95 -11.49 25.57
C LEU A 269 -7.37 -12.06 26.87
N ILE A 270 -6.70 -11.25 27.67
CA ILE A 270 -6.17 -11.64 28.98
C ILE A 270 -7.32 -11.90 29.96
N VAL A 271 -8.31 -11.01 30.05
CA VAL A 271 -9.48 -11.21 30.92
C VAL A 271 -10.24 -12.48 30.53
N ASN A 272 -10.43 -12.72 29.22
CA ASN A 272 -11.04 -13.94 28.70
C ASN A 272 -10.24 -15.20 29.09
N CYS A 273 -8.91 -15.10 29.23
CA CYS A 273 -8.10 -16.20 29.76
C CYS A 273 -8.53 -16.61 31.16
N PHE A 274 -8.70 -15.63 32.04
CA PHE A 274 -9.12 -15.89 33.42
C PHE A 274 -10.58 -16.34 33.51
N GLN A 275 -11.50 -15.71 32.76
CA GLN A 275 -12.91 -16.08 32.77
C GLN A 275 -13.14 -17.55 32.36
N MET A 276 -12.33 -18.10 31.47
CA MET A 276 -12.43 -19.50 31.06
C MET A 276 -12.06 -20.48 32.15
N GLN A 277 -11.08 -20.14 32.99
CA GLN A 277 -10.72 -21.00 34.11
C GLN A 277 -11.83 -21.06 35.15
N ALA A 278 -12.56 -19.96 35.35
CA ALA A 278 -13.70 -19.92 36.27
C ALA A 278 -14.72 -21.04 35.99
N ARG A 279 -14.99 -21.33 34.71
CA ARG A 279 -15.93 -22.38 34.31
C ARG A 279 -15.44 -23.79 34.63
N ILE A 280 -14.14 -24.05 34.40
CA ILE A 280 -13.45 -25.31 34.73
C ILE A 280 -13.42 -25.56 36.24
N ILE A 281 -13.40 -24.49 37.04
CA ILE A 281 -13.41 -24.57 38.50
C ILE A 281 -14.81 -24.89 39.02
N THR A 282 -15.86 -24.28 38.45
CA THR A 282 -17.25 -24.51 38.85
C THR A 282 -17.79 -25.90 38.52
N SER A 283 -17.27 -26.57 37.49
CA SER A 283 -17.69 -27.92 37.12
C SER A 283 -17.22 -28.99 38.12
N ASN A 284 -16.20 -28.72 38.95
CA ASN A 284 -15.58 -29.64 39.91
C ASN A 284 -14.95 -30.92 39.29
N THR A 285 -15.27 -31.25 38.05
CA THR A 285 -14.77 -32.37 37.24
C THR A 285 -13.57 -31.95 36.41
N SER A 286 -12.41 -31.77 37.04
CA SER A 286 -11.17 -31.39 36.34
C SER A 286 -10.65 -32.49 35.41
N GLY A 287 -11.18 -32.55 34.19
CA GLY A 287 -10.77 -33.48 33.15
C GLY A 287 -10.32 -32.78 31.86
N LEU A 288 -9.55 -33.49 31.03
CA LEU A 288 -9.09 -33.01 29.72
C LEU A 288 -10.25 -32.65 28.78
N SER A 289 -11.41 -33.29 28.94
CA SER A 289 -12.61 -33.03 28.14
C SER A 289 -13.16 -31.62 28.37
N GLU A 290 -13.14 -31.11 29.59
CA GLU A 290 -13.66 -29.77 29.90
C GLU A 290 -12.72 -28.67 29.40
N MET A 291 -11.41 -28.88 29.55
CA MET A 291 -10.41 -27.98 28.97
C MET A 291 -10.59 -27.90 27.45
N PHE A 292 -10.85 -29.03 26.78
CA PHE A 292 -11.12 -29.06 25.34
C PHE A 292 -12.41 -28.31 24.98
N VAL A 293 -13.51 -28.55 25.70
CA VAL A 293 -14.80 -27.89 25.44
C VAL A 293 -14.70 -26.37 25.64
N GLU A 294 -14.04 -25.90 26.70
CA GLU A 294 -13.89 -24.47 26.96
C GLU A 294 -12.91 -23.80 26.00
N CYS A 295 -11.85 -24.50 25.59
CA CYS A 295 -10.96 -24.00 24.54
C CYS A 295 -11.74 -23.83 23.23
N MET A 296 -12.54 -24.83 22.84
CA MET A 296 -13.33 -24.78 21.61
C MET A 296 -14.45 -23.73 21.63
N SER A 297 -14.98 -23.37 22.81
CA SER A 297 -16.05 -22.38 22.94
C SER A 297 -15.55 -20.94 22.78
N THR A 298 -14.32 -20.64 23.21
CA THR A 298 -13.78 -19.26 23.24
C THR A 298 -12.68 -18.94 22.26
N LEU A 299 -11.96 -19.96 21.78
CA LEU A 299 -10.97 -19.80 20.74
C LEU A 299 -11.56 -19.12 19.49
N PRO A 300 -12.77 -19.47 18.99
CA PRO A 300 -13.35 -18.77 17.84
C PRO A 300 -13.58 -17.28 18.09
N LEU A 301 -14.12 -16.90 19.25
CA LEU A 301 -14.38 -15.48 19.57
C LEU A 301 -13.07 -14.68 19.71
N SER A 302 -12.09 -15.26 20.40
CA SER A 302 -10.76 -14.66 20.59
C SER A 302 -10.02 -14.51 19.27
N MET A 303 -10.13 -15.51 18.39
CA MET A 303 -9.59 -15.45 17.04
C MET A 303 -10.24 -14.34 16.21
N ILE A 304 -11.56 -14.11 16.33
CA ILE A 304 -12.22 -13.01 15.60
C ILE A 304 -11.71 -11.65 16.09
N HIS A 305 -11.55 -11.45 17.40
CA HIS A 305 -10.98 -10.20 17.91
C HIS A 305 -9.53 -9.96 17.41
N LEU A 306 -8.68 -10.99 17.47
CA LEU A 306 -7.31 -10.95 16.95
C LEU A 306 -7.27 -10.73 15.44
N ALA A 307 -8.14 -11.42 14.71
CA ALA A 307 -8.30 -11.30 13.27
C ALA A 307 -8.58 -9.86 12.87
N TYR A 308 -9.60 -9.27 13.46
CA TYR A 308 -10.03 -7.92 13.16
C TYR A 308 -8.95 -6.88 13.53
N LEU A 309 -8.26 -7.06 14.66
CA LEU A 309 -7.11 -6.24 15.02
C LEU A 309 -5.98 -6.35 13.98
N ARG A 310 -5.60 -7.58 13.58
CA ARG A 310 -4.51 -7.82 12.62
C ARG A 310 -4.85 -7.31 11.22
N ILE A 311 -6.09 -7.51 10.76
CA ILE A 311 -6.60 -6.94 9.50
C ILE A 311 -6.43 -5.43 9.51
N SER A 312 -6.81 -4.76 10.60
CA SER A 312 -6.65 -3.30 10.70
C SER A 312 -5.18 -2.87 10.58
N GLN A 313 -4.24 -3.64 11.16
CA GLN A 313 -2.80 -3.35 11.20
C GLN A 313 -2.11 -3.54 9.84
N VAL A 314 -2.46 -4.58 9.10
CA VAL A 314 -1.93 -4.83 7.74
C VAL A 314 -2.38 -3.71 6.80
N ILE A 315 -3.65 -3.32 6.89
CA ILE A 315 -4.25 -2.34 5.97
C ILE A 315 -3.74 -0.90 6.20
N VAL A 316 -3.14 -0.61 7.37
CA VAL A 316 -2.68 0.75 7.73
C VAL A 316 -1.69 1.31 6.72
N ASN A 317 -0.73 0.48 6.29
CA ASN A 317 0.30 0.88 5.36
C ASN A 317 0.34 -0.09 4.17
N PRO A 318 -0.31 0.24 3.05
CA PRO A 318 -0.37 -0.63 1.89
C PRO A 318 0.92 -0.66 1.05
N PHE A 319 1.98 0.05 1.46
CA PHE A 319 3.27 0.08 0.75
C PHE A 319 4.38 -0.70 1.47
N GLY A 320 4.00 -1.53 2.46
CA GLY A 320 4.89 -2.43 3.15
C GLY A 320 5.23 -3.68 2.33
N SER A 321 5.55 -4.75 3.05
CA SER A 321 5.95 -6.04 2.47
C SER A 321 5.01 -7.18 2.90
N ASP A 322 3.78 -6.84 3.34
CA ASP A 322 2.76 -7.85 3.64
C ASP A 322 2.24 -8.50 2.35
N ASP A 323 1.65 -9.69 2.46
CA ASP A 323 1.23 -10.48 1.30
C ASP A 323 0.20 -9.77 0.39
N ASP A 324 -0.58 -8.83 0.95
CA ASP A 324 -1.68 -8.10 0.31
C ASP A 324 -1.39 -6.61 0.09
N ASP A 325 -0.14 -6.18 0.30
CA ASP A 325 0.29 -4.82 0.00
C ASP A 325 0.37 -4.55 -1.51
N PHE A 326 0.40 -3.27 -1.88
CA PHE A 326 0.50 -2.86 -3.27
C PHE A 326 1.85 -3.26 -3.87
N GLU A 327 1.79 -3.91 -5.03
CA GLU A 327 2.99 -4.37 -5.75
C GLU A 327 3.63 -3.22 -6.52
N THR A 328 4.29 -2.31 -5.79
CA THR A 328 4.95 -1.14 -6.34
C THR A 328 6.04 -1.49 -7.35
N GLN A 329 6.84 -2.53 -7.07
CA GLN A 329 7.86 -3.02 -8.01
C GLN A 329 7.24 -3.46 -9.34
N TYR A 330 6.20 -4.30 -9.29
CA TYR A 330 5.50 -4.74 -10.50
C TYR A 330 4.87 -3.55 -11.26
N LEU A 331 4.32 -2.55 -10.55
CA LEU A 331 3.79 -1.35 -11.17
C LEU A 331 4.87 -0.57 -11.92
N ILE A 332 6.06 -0.40 -11.32
CA ILE A 332 7.20 0.27 -11.98
C ILE A 332 7.61 -0.49 -13.25
N ASP A 333 7.82 -1.80 -13.15
CA ASP A 333 8.22 -2.65 -14.30
C ASP A 333 7.18 -2.58 -15.42
N ARG A 334 5.90 -2.68 -15.06
CA ARG A 334 4.79 -2.51 -16.00
C ARG A 334 4.84 -1.14 -16.68
N HIS A 335 5.01 -0.06 -15.91
CA HIS A 335 5.06 1.28 -16.48
C HIS A 335 6.23 1.46 -17.43
N ILE A 336 7.41 0.91 -17.12
CA ILE A 336 8.56 0.91 -18.04
C ILE A 336 8.18 0.25 -19.36
N HIS A 337 7.61 -0.95 -19.33
CA HIS A 337 7.23 -1.68 -20.54
C HIS A 337 6.14 -0.96 -21.34
N VAL A 338 5.07 -0.52 -20.69
CA VAL A 338 3.93 0.11 -21.36
C VAL A 338 4.30 1.49 -21.93
N LEU A 339 5.08 2.29 -21.21
CA LEU A 339 5.53 3.61 -21.71
C LEU A 339 6.46 3.46 -22.91
N ASN A 340 7.35 2.47 -22.88
CA ASN A 340 8.19 2.15 -24.02
C ASN A 340 7.36 1.69 -25.22
N GLU A 341 6.35 0.85 -25.04
CA GLU A 341 5.48 0.42 -26.15
C GLU A 341 4.67 1.59 -26.74
N ILE A 342 4.17 2.49 -25.89
CA ILE A 342 3.40 3.66 -26.34
C ILE A 342 4.31 4.64 -27.08
N LEU A 343 5.41 5.08 -26.48
CA LEU A 343 6.21 6.20 -26.97
C LEU A 343 7.36 5.77 -27.88
N CYS A 344 7.90 4.57 -27.65
CA CYS A 344 9.07 4.03 -28.32
C CYS A 344 8.78 2.65 -28.95
N PRO A 345 7.71 2.50 -29.77
CA PRO A 345 7.40 1.21 -30.36
C PRO A 345 8.60 0.71 -31.15
N GLU A 346 9.04 -0.52 -30.90
CA GLU A 346 10.07 -1.13 -31.73
C GLU A 346 9.57 -1.14 -33.17
N GLU A 347 10.34 -0.57 -34.08
CA GLU A 347 10.10 -0.79 -35.50
C GLU A 347 10.25 -2.29 -35.70
N THR A 348 9.13 -3.00 -35.80
CA THR A 348 9.11 -4.42 -36.16
C THR A 348 9.99 -4.53 -37.37
N LYS A 349 11.18 -5.14 -37.21
CA LYS A 349 12.04 -5.50 -38.33
C LYS A 349 11.10 -6.24 -39.27
N LYS A 350 10.75 -5.62 -40.40
CA LYS A 350 10.02 -6.29 -41.47
C LYS A 350 10.80 -7.58 -41.71
N ARG A 351 10.25 -8.70 -41.25
CA ARG A 351 10.71 -10.02 -41.67
C ARG A 351 10.48 -9.98 -43.18
N ARG A 352 11.59 -9.79 -43.90
CA ARG A 352 11.62 -9.74 -45.35
C ARG A 352 11.15 -11.07 -45.92
#